data_AF-G7V5N9-F1
#
_entry.id   AF-G7V5N9-F1
#
_cell.length_a   1.000
_cell.length_b   1.000
_cell.length_c   1.000
_cell.angle_alpha   90.00
_cell.angle_beta   90.00
_cell.angle_gamma   90.00
#
_symmetry.space_group_name_H-M   'P 1'
#
loop_
_entity.id
_entity.type
_entity.pdbx_description
1 polymer ?
#
loop_
_entity_poly.entity_id
_entity_poly.type
_entity_poly.pdbx_seq_one_letter_code
_entity_poly.pdbx_strand_id
1 'polypeptide(L)' 'MGLTKGEKKALVFLILAILGFMPPVTIWANRVEPYVLGMPFLLFWQSFMVFVTFILMTLAYKTTERNDTKRP' A
#
# COMPACT_ATOMS: atom_id res chain seq x y z
N MET A 1 -20.89 8.05 14.57
CA MET A 1 -19.68 8.72 14.00
C MET A 1 -19.67 8.50 12.50
N GLY A 2 -20.13 9.48 11.72
CA GLY A 2 -20.17 9.38 10.26
C GLY A 2 -18.81 9.71 9.67
N LEU A 3 -18.08 8.69 9.22
CA LEU A 3 -16.74 8.85 8.65
C LEU A 3 -16.80 9.75 7.40
N THR A 4 -16.03 10.84 7.41
CA THR A 4 -16.06 11.85 6.35
C THR A 4 -15.51 11.27 5.04
N LYS A 5 -15.89 11.86 3.90
CA LYS A 5 -15.51 11.35 2.57
C LYS A 5 -13.99 11.31 2.35
N GLY A 6 -13.24 12.18 3.05
CA GLY A 6 -11.77 12.21 3.05
C GLY A 6 -11.15 11.08 3.86
N GLU A 7 -11.66 10.83 5.07
CA GLU A 7 -11.21 9.72 5.92
C GLU A 7 -11.48 8.36 5.28
N LYS A 8 -12.64 8.19 4.61
CA LYS A 8 -12.92 6.98 3.83
C LYS A 8 -11.88 6.72 2.73
N LYS A 9 -11.41 7.76 2.05
CA LYS A 9 -10.37 7.64 1.01
C LYS A 9 -9.01 7.31 1.60
N ALA A 10 -8.66 7.93 2.72
CA ALA A 10 -7.44 7.60 3.45
C ALA A 10 -7.45 6.13 3.93
N LEU A 11 -8.58 5.64 4.42
CA LEU A 11 -8.75 4.22 4.78
C LEU A 11 -8.63 3.29 3.58
N VAL A 12 -9.16 3.66 2.40
CA VAL A 12 -8.96 2.86 1.18
C VAL A 12 -7.49 2.79 0.80
N PHE A 13 -6.74 3.89 0.87
CA PHE A 13 -5.29 3.88 0.62
C PHE A 13 -4.54 3.03 1.66
N LEU A 14 -4.95 3.06 2.92
CA LEU A 14 -4.38 2.23 3.98
C LEU A 14 -4.64 0.74 3.71
N ILE A 15 -5.87 0.36 3.36
CA ILE A 15 -6.22 -1.03 3.04
C ILE A 15 -5.45 -1.52 1.80
N LEU A 16 -5.29 -0.67 0.77
CA LEU A 16 -4.48 -0.99 -0.40
C LEU A 16 -3.00 -1.19 -0.05
N ALA A 17 -2.43 -0.35 0.83
CA ALA A 17 -1.07 -0.50 1.32
C ALA A 17 -0.88 -1.81 2.10
N ILE A 18 -1.84 -2.15 2.98
CA ILE A 18 -1.82 -3.39 3.77
C ILE A 18 -1.95 -4.62 2.86
N LEU A 19 -2.85 -4.60 1.88
CA LEU A 19 -3.01 -5.69 0.91
C LEU A 19 -1.77 -5.82 -0.01
N GLY A 20 -1.08 -4.72 -0.31
CA GLY A 20 0.20 -4.77 -1.03
C GLY A 20 1.32 -5.40 -0.20
N PHE A 21 1.37 -5.10 1.10
CA PHE A 21 2.33 -5.67 2.06
C PHE A 21 2.03 -7.11 2.47
N MET A 22 0.79 -7.56 2.29
CA MET A 22 0.32 -8.90 2.65
C MET A 22 0.02 -9.70 1.38
N PRO A 23 0.99 -10.38 0.77
CA PRO A 23 0.76 -10.93 -0.55
C PRO A 23 0.38 -12.42 -0.50
N PRO A 24 -0.54 -12.88 -1.37
CA PRO A 24 -0.55 -14.28 -1.83
C PRO A 24 0.75 -14.63 -2.60
N VAL A 25 1.51 -13.63 -3.06
CA VAL A 25 2.83 -13.79 -3.71
C VAL A 25 3.90 -14.33 -2.77
N THR A 26 3.92 -14.01 -1.47
CA THR A 26 4.88 -14.63 -0.54
C THR A 26 4.54 -16.10 -0.35
N ILE A 27 3.26 -16.46 -0.30
CA ILE A 27 2.83 -17.87 -0.22
C ILE A 27 3.23 -18.62 -1.51
N TRP A 28 3.14 -17.96 -2.66
CA TRP A 28 3.51 -18.56 -3.95
C TRP A 28 5.02 -18.63 -4.19
N ALA A 29 5.78 -17.64 -3.73
CA ALA A 29 7.23 -17.49 -3.91
C ALA A 29 8.07 -18.07 -2.76
N ASN A 30 7.47 -18.45 -1.63
CA ASN A 30 8.13 -19.16 -0.52
C ASN A 30 8.31 -20.66 -0.86
N ARG A 31 9.04 -20.95 -1.95
CA ARG A 31 9.45 -22.31 -2.32
C ARG A 31 10.97 -22.37 -2.46
N VAL A 32 11.55 -23.45 -1.93
CA VAL A 32 13.01 -23.68 -1.80
C VAL A 32 13.69 -23.93 -3.15
N GLU A 33 12.95 -24.36 -4.19
CA GLU A 33 13.44 -24.53 -5.56
C GLU A 33 12.81 -23.48 -6.49
N PRO A 34 13.38 -22.27 -6.62
CA PRO A 34 12.84 -21.29 -7.54
C PRO A 34 13.42 -21.48 -8.94
N TYR A 35 12.58 -21.84 -9.92
CA TYR A 35 13.03 -22.02 -11.31
C TYR A 35 13.40 -20.70 -12.01
N VAL A 36 12.87 -19.53 -11.58
CA VAL A 36 13.27 -18.20 -12.16
C VAL A 36 13.18 -16.98 -11.20
N LEU A 37 12.20 -16.88 -10.27
CA LEU A 37 11.96 -15.67 -9.43
C LEU A 37 11.59 -16.00 -7.96
N GLY A 38 12.52 -16.59 -7.21
CA GLY A 38 12.34 -16.89 -5.78
C GLY A 38 12.66 -15.71 -4.85
N MET A 39 13.61 -15.92 -3.93
CA MET A 39 14.10 -14.91 -2.98
C MET A 39 14.50 -13.54 -3.58
N PRO A 40 15.19 -13.45 -4.74
CA PRO A 40 15.59 -12.15 -5.31
C PRO A 40 14.40 -11.28 -5.73
N PHE A 41 13.33 -11.90 -6.23
CA PHE A 41 12.10 -11.20 -6.60
C PHE A 41 11.34 -10.68 -5.38
N LEU A 42 11.31 -11.46 -4.30
CA LEU A 42 10.71 -11.03 -3.04
C LEU A 42 11.41 -9.80 -2.47
N LEU A 43 12.74 -9.73 -2.54
CA LEU A 43 13.52 -8.57 -2.10
C LEU A 43 13.25 -7.33 -2.96
N PHE A 44 13.18 -7.49 -4.28
CA PHE A 44 12.76 -6.42 -5.18
C PHE A 44 11.33 -5.96 -4.88
N TRP A 45 10.38 -6.89 -4.73
CA TRP A 45 8.98 -6.59 -4.45
C TRP A 45 8.79 -5.88 -3.12
N GLN A 46 9.50 -6.31 -2.07
CA GLN A 46 9.45 -5.60 -0.77
C GLN A 46 10.02 -4.19 -0.88
N SER A 47 11.15 -4.02 -1.58
CA SER A 47 11.70 -2.69 -1.81
C SER A 47 10.75 -1.81 -2.63
N PHE A 48 10.11 -2.37 -3.65
CA PHE A 48 9.10 -1.70 -4.47
C PHE A 48 7.86 -1.31 -3.66
N MET A 49 7.37 -2.19 -2.79
CA MET A 49 6.23 -1.89 -1.90
C MET A 49 6.53 -0.73 -0.94
N VAL A 50 7.78 -0.57 -0.48
CA VAL A 50 8.19 0.61 0.32
C VAL A 50 8.03 1.92 -0.48
N PHE A 51 8.36 1.93 -1.76
CA PHE A 51 8.11 3.10 -2.62
C PHE A 51 6.62 3.32 -2.85
N VAL A 52 5.85 2.26 -3.06
CA VAL A 52 4.39 2.34 -3.24
C VAL A 52 3.71 2.90 -1.98
N THR A 53 4.11 2.47 -0.78
CA THR A 53 3.53 3.00 0.47
C THR A 53 3.88 4.47 0.67
N PHE A 54 5.10 4.89 0.34
CA PHE A 54 5.48 6.31 0.36
C PHE A 54 4.58 7.16 -0.55
N ILE A 55 4.35 6.70 -1.79
CA ILE A 55 3.46 7.37 -2.75
C ILE A 55 2.02 7.40 -2.21
N LEU A 56 1.50 6.27 -1.72
CA LEU A 56 0.14 6.19 -1.17
C LEU A 56 -0.05 7.11 0.04
N MET A 57 0.94 7.21 0.94
CA MET A 57 0.89 8.14 2.07
C MET A 57 0.92 9.59 1.61
N THR A 58 1.75 9.92 0.62
CA THR A 58 1.81 11.27 0.05
C THR A 58 0.48 11.66 -0.60
N LEU A 59 -0.14 10.74 -1.35
CA LEU A 59 -1.46 10.94 -1.96
C LEU A 59 -2.57 11.02 -0.91
N ALA A 60 -2.50 10.21 0.14
CA ALA A 60 -3.44 10.25 1.25
C ALA A 60 -3.36 11.58 2.00
N TYR A 61 -2.14 12.06 2.29
CA TYR A 61 -1.90 13.35 2.94
C TYR A 61 -2.44 14.50 2.09
N LYS A 62 -2.07 14.56 0.81
CA LYS A 62 -2.57 15.59 -0.11
C LYS A 62 -4.10 15.54 -0.27
N THR A 63 -4.69 14.34 -0.23
CA THR A 63 -6.15 14.17 -0.28
C THR A 63 -6.81 14.62 1.02
N THR A 64 -6.21 14.36 2.17
CA THR A 64 -6.68 14.82 3.48
C THR A 64 -6.57 16.34 3.59
N GLU A 65 -5.42 16.95 3.26
CA GLU A 65 -5.23 18.40 3.26
C GLU A 65 -6.24 19.11 2.36
N ARG A 66 -6.49 18.58 1.15
CA ARG A 66 -7.49 19.13 0.23
C ARG A 66 -8.92 19.02 0.77
N ASN A 67 -9.21 18.01 1.60
CA ASN A 67 -10.51 17.90 2.25
C ASN A 67 -10.63 18.83 3.47
N ASP A 68 -9.54 19.06 4.20
CA ASP A 68 -9.52 19.94 5.37
C ASP A 68 -9.58 21.42 4.97
N THR A 69 -8.88 21.82 3.90
CA THR A 69 -8.99 23.15 3.28
C THR A 69 -10.42 23.49 2.82
N LYS A 70 -11.28 22.48 2.62
CA LYS A 70 -12.68 22.66 2.22
C LYS A 70 -13.68 22.65 3.38
N ARG A 71 -13.23 22.50 4.63
CA ARG A 71 -14.08 22.68 5.81
C ARG A 71 -14.14 24.18 6.14
N PRO A 72 -15.33 24.82 6.08
CA PRO A 72 -15.49 26.20 6.56
C PRO A 72 -15.32 26.29 8.07
#